data_AF-A0A5Q2Q953-F1
#
_entry.id   AF-A0A5Q2Q953-F1
#
_cell.length_a   1.000
_cell.length_b   1.000
_cell.length_c   1.000
_cell.angle_alpha   90.00
_cell.angle_beta   90.00
_cell.angle_gamma   90.00
#
_symmetry.space_group_name_H-M   'P 1'
#
loop_
_entity.id
_entity.type
_entity.pdbx_description
1 polymer ?
#
loop_
_entity_poly.entity_id
_entity_poly.type
_entity_poly.pdbx_seq_one_letter_code
_entity_poly.pdbx_strand_id
1 'polypeptide(L)'
;MAADLDVKIDAMDWAEAQNRLLAGNVDALMQINPNPERLERMAFSDPLLATDFTLFRRTERLDLIGADSLNGQRIGAERASFPAELVARIDGAIPVDIDHLRDGLRAVSVGTLDGILVDNWVGLHLIQQLGIENLTPPPPANRWRPAHHVSRC
;
A
#
# COMPACT_ATOMS: atom_id res chain seq x y z
N MET A 1 -24.58 17.22 0.49
CA MET A 1 -24.68 17.96 -0.79
C MET A 1 -23.47 17.57 -1.61
N ALA A 2 -23.64 17.06 -2.83
CA ALA A 2 -22.52 16.97 -3.76
C ALA A 2 -22.19 18.40 -4.21
N ALA A 3 -20.93 18.78 -4.16
CA ALA A 3 -20.49 20.07 -4.71
C ALA A 3 -20.57 19.98 -6.24
N ASP A 4 -21.18 20.97 -6.88
CA ASP A 4 -21.30 21.07 -8.34
C ASP A 4 -19.94 21.54 -8.90
N LEU A 5 -18.99 20.61 -8.98
CA LEU A 5 -17.61 20.84 -9.41
C LEU A 5 -17.38 20.28 -10.81
N ASP A 6 -16.70 21.05 -11.65
CA ASP A 6 -16.12 20.55 -12.90
C ASP A 6 -14.82 19.81 -12.59
N VAL A 7 -14.79 18.50 -12.84
CA VAL A 7 -13.69 17.62 -12.41
C VAL A 7 -12.99 17.00 -13.60
N LYS A 8 -11.68 17.19 -13.68
CA LYS A 8 -10.78 16.47 -14.59
C LYS A 8 -9.99 15.41 -13.82
N ILE A 9 -9.99 14.18 -14.31
CA ILE A 9 -9.26 13.06 -13.70
C ILE A 9 -8.07 12.70 -14.60
N ASP A 10 -6.87 12.80 -14.06
CA ASP A 10 -5.62 12.39 -14.71
C ASP A 10 -5.00 11.21 -13.94
N ALA A 11 -4.82 10.06 -14.60
CA ALA A 11 -4.13 8.90 -14.02
C ALA A 11 -2.63 8.96 -14.33
N MET A 12 -1.80 8.74 -13.31
CA MET A 12 -0.33 8.83 -13.42
C MET A 12 0.35 7.97 -12.35
N ASP A 13 1.69 7.96 -12.35
CA ASP A 13 2.49 7.32 -11.30
C ASP A 13 2.20 7.93 -9.91
N TRP A 14 2.22 7.10 -8.87
CA TRP A 14 1.82 7.52 -7.53
C TRP A 14 2.78 8.54 -6.90
N ALA A 15 4.09 8.37 -7.12
CA ALA A 15 5.07 9.33 -6.61
C ALA A 15 4.96 10.66 -7.37
N GLU A 16 4.73 10.60 -8.69
CA GLU A 16 4.48 11.79 -9.50
C GLU A 16 3.22 12.55 -9.03
N ALA A 17 2.12 11.84 -8.76
CA ALA A 17 0.88 12.44 -8.30
C ALA A 17 1.07 13.23 -6.99
N GLN A 18 1.78 12.64 -6.02
CA GLN A 18 2.11 13.32 -4.75
C GLN A 18 2.97 14.57 -4.96
N ASN A 19 3.96 14.51 -5.84
CA ASN A 19 4.80 15.67 -6.14
C ASN A 19 4.00 16.81 -6.81
N ARG A 20 3.06 16.48 -7.71
CA ARG A 20 2.21 17.49 -8.35
C ARG A 20 1.25 18.17 -7.37
N LEU A 21 0.70 17.44 -6.40
CA LEU A 21 -0.12 18.03 -5.33
C LEU A 21 0.70 19.06 -4.52
N LEU A 22 1.90 18.66 -4.09
CA LEU A 22 2.77 19.51 -3.28
C LEU A 22 3.28 20.75 -4.05
N ALA A 23 3.38 20.65 -5.38
CA ALA A 23 3.72 21.78 -6.25
C ALA A 23 2.53 22.70 -6.59
N GLY A 24 1.30 22.35 -6.17
CA GLY A 24 0.09 23.10 -6.50
C GLY A 24 -0.40 22.90 -7.95
N ASN A 25 0.05 21.85 -8.62
CA ASN A 25 -0.33 21.55 -10.01
C ASN A 25 -1.65 20.77 -10.12
N VAL A 26 -2.13 20.18 -9.03
CA VAL A 26 -3.42 19.48 -8.92
C VAL A 26 -4.07 19.84 -7.58
N ASP A 27 -5.40 19.82 -7.53
CA ASP A 27 -6.15 20.27 -6.34
C ASP A 27 -6.34 19.16 -5.29
N ALA A 28 -6.37 17.89 -5.71
CA ALA A 28 -6.65 16.76 -4.82
C ALA A 28 -6.05 15.44 -5.34
N LEU A 29 -5.83 14.51 -4.41
CA LEU A 29 -5.49 13.12 -4.69
C LEU A 29 -6.63 12.21 -4.24
N MET A 30 -7.01 11.26 -5.09
CA MET A 30 -7.94 10.21 -4.71
C MET A 30 -7.19 9.08 -4.00
N GLN A 31 -7.79 8.55 -2.93
CA GLN A 31 -7.34 7.34 -2.22
C GLN A 31 -5.90 7.42 -1.63
N ILE A 32 -5.60 8.50 -0.89
CA ILE A 32 -4.37 8.60 -0.10
C ILE A 32 -4.64 8.37 1.39
N ASN A 33 -3.83 7.54 2.04
CA ASN A 33 -3.93 7.33 3.49
C ASN A 33 -3.14 8.42 4.25
N PRO A 34 -3.68 8.91 5.39
CA PRO A 34 -2.95 9.82 6.26
C PRO A 34 -1.77 9.10 6.92
N ASN A 35 -0.68 9.82 7.08
CA ASN A 35 0.46 9.45 7.92
C ASN A 35 1.00 10.74 8.58
N PRO A 36 1.88 10.64 9.60
CA PRO A 36 2.37 11.82 10.30
C PRO A 36 2.99 12.88 9.38
N GLU A 37 3.80 12.48 8.40
CA GLU A 37 4.47 13.41 7.47
C GLU A 37 3.47 14.16 6.58
N ARG A 38 2.45 13.46 6.06
CA ARG A 38 1.42 14.03 5.18
C ARG A 38 0.48 14.94 5.95
N LEU A 39 0.18 14.63 7.21
CA LEU A 39 -0.68 15.49 8.04
C LEU A 39 -0.06 16.88 8.28
N GLU A 40 1.26 17.00 8.18
CA GLU A 40 1.94 18.31 8.25
C GLU A 40 1.79 19.14 6.97
N ARG A 41 1.47 18.50 5.83
CA ARG A 41 1.55 19.10 4.48
C ARG A 41 0.26 19.04 3.69
N MET A 42 -0.73 18.26 4.13
CA MET A 42 -1.96 17.93 3.41
C MET A 42 -3.16 17.92 4.35
N ALA A 43 -4.32 18.36 3.84
CA ALA A 43 -5.61 18.16 4.49
C ALA A 43 -6.28 16.88 3.98
N PHE A 44 -6.97 16.15 4.87
CA PHE A 44 -7.66 14.91 4.55
C PHE A 44 -9.17 15.05 4.77
N SER A 45 -9.96 14.44 3.90
CA SER A 45 -11.40 14.30 4.09
C SER A 45 -11.72 13.20 5.11
N ASP A 46 -13.00 13.04 5.42
CA ASP A 46 -13.47 11.79 6.04
C ASP A 46 -13.10 10.59 5.16
N PRO A 47 -12.79 9.42 5.76
CA PRO A 47 -12.43 8.22 5.01
C PRO A 47 -13.57 7.78 4.08
N LEU A 48 -13.29 7.71 2.78
CA LEU A 48 -14.26 7.21 1.80
C LEU A 48 -14.33 5.68 1.78
N LEU A 49 -13.20 5.00 1.95
CA LEU A 49 -13.08 3.55 1.93
C LEU A 49 -12.18 3.05 3.07
N ALA A 50 -12.54 1.91 3.65
CA ALA A 50 -11.70 1.23 4.62
C ALA A 50 -10.57 0.49 3.89
N THR A 51 -9.33 0.80 4.26
CA THR A 51 -8.12 0.15 3.72
C THR A 51 -7.68 -0.99 4.63
N ASP A 52 -7.30 -2.12 4.03
CA ASP A 52 -6.78 -3.30 4.73
C ASP A 52 -5.50 -3.76 4.03
N PHE A 53 -4.33 -3.51 4.64
CA PHE A 53 -3.04 -3.86 4.05
C PHE A 53 -2.67 -5.30 4.36
N THR A 54 -2.27 -6.03 3.34
CA THR A 54 -2.07 -7.47 3.37
C THR A 54 -0.69 -7.84 2.85
N LEU A 55 0.00 -8.71 3.61
CA LEU A 55 1.26 -9.29 3.21
C LEU A 55 1.02 -10.53 2.33
N PHE A 56 1.05 -10.33 1.01
CA PHE A 56 1.01 -11.45 0.08
C PHE A 56 2.36 -12.15 0.06
N ARG A 57 2.32 -13.47 0.07
CA ARG A 57 3.48 -14.36 0.13
C ARG A 57 3.22 -15.61 -0.66
N ARG A 58 4.26 -16.38 -0.93
CA ARG A 58 4.07 -17.70 -1.55
C ARG A 58 3.31 -18.65 -0.63
N THR A 59 2.49 -19.52 -1.21
CA THR A 59 1.59 -20.43 -0.48
C THR A 59 2.34 -21.32 0.52
N GLU A 60 3.57 -21.71 0.22
CA GLU A 60 4.41 -22.54 1.11
C GLU A 60 5.02 -21.77 2.30
N ARG A 61 5.04 -20.44 2.28
CA ARG A 61 5.62 -19.59 3.34
C ARG A 61 4.62 -19.34 4.47
N LEU A 62 4.11 -20.40 5.10
CA LEU A 62 3.14 -20.27 6.19
C LEU A 62 3.69 -19.58 7.44
N ASP A 63 5.01 -19.41 7.53
CA ASP A 63 5.73 -18.68 8.56
C ASP A 63 5.55 -17.15 8.49
N LEU A 64 5.33 -16.59 7.29
CA LEU A 64 5.25 -15.13 7.08
C LEU A 64 3.84 -14.59 7.33
N ILE A 65 3.42 -14.51 8.59
CA ILE A 65 2.04 -14.14 8.96
C ILE A 65 1.89 -12.71 9.46
N GLY A 66 2.93 -12.07 9.98
CA GLY A 66 2.80 -10.76 10.64
C GLY A 66 4.14 -10.09 10.87
N ALA A 67 4.15 -8.94 11.56
CA ALA A 67 5.35 -8.12 11.76
C ALA A 67 6.53 -8.91 12.36
N ASP A 68 6.26 -9.74 13.37
CA ASP A 68 7.28 -10.54 14.07
C ASP A 68 7.98 -11.58 13.17
N SER A 69 7.33 -11.97 12.07
CA SER A 69 7.88 -12.94 11.11
C SER A 69 8.74 -12.31 10.02
N LEU A 70 8.89 -10.98 9.99
CA LEU A 70 9.58 -10.28 8.88
C LEU A 70 11.08 -10.10 9.10
N ASN A 71 11.62 -10.50 10.24
CA ASN A 71 13.05 -10.35 10.53
C ASN A 71 13.91 -11.11 9.50
N GLY A 72 14.79 -10.40 8.81
CA GLY A 72 15.64 -10.90 7.73
C GLY A 72 14.92 -11.13 6.40
N GLN A 73 13.64 -10.78 6.28
CA GLN A 73 12.83 -11.04 5.09
C GLN A 73 12.79 -9.83 4.16
N ARG A 74 12.89 -10.08 2.84
CA ARG A 74 12.79 -9.03 1.80
C ARG A 74 11.33 -8.75 1.49
N ILE A 75 10.82 -7.64 1.99
CA ILE A 75 9.41 -7.27 1.90
C ILE A 75 9.27 -6.07 0.95
N GLY A 76 8.56 -6.31 -0.15
CA GLY A 76 8.26 -5.27 -1.13
C GLY A 76 7.10 -4.36 -0.70
N ALA A 77 7.14 -3.10 -1.11
CA ALA A 77 6.02 -2.19 -1.06
C ALA A 77 6.16 -1.12 -2.16
N GLU A 78 5.04 -0.57 -2.66
CA GLU A 78 5.09 0.47 -3.69
C GLU A 78 5.77 1.74 -3.14
N ARG A 79 6.67 2.36 -3.91
CA ARG A 79 7.41 3.53 -3.44
C ARG A 79 6.46 4.67 -3.06
N ALA A 80 6.81 5.41 -2.01
CA ALA A 80 6.03 6.54 -1.49
C ALA A 80 4.58 6.15 -1.11
N SER A 81 4.35 4.89 -0.77
CA SER A 81 3.08 4.38 -0.28
C SER A 81 3.10 4.21 1.25
N PHE A 82 1.91 4.17 1.86
CA PHE A 82 1.80 3.86 3.29
C PHE A 82 2.39 2.48 3.65
N PRO A 83 2.20 1.41 2.85
CA PRO A 83 2.92 0.15 3.04
C PRO A 83 4.45 0.27 3.09
N ALA A 84 5.06 1.10 2.25
CA ALA A 84 6.51 1.26 2.24
C ALA A 84 7.02 1.86 3.55
N GLU A 85 6.34 2.88 4.06
CA GLU A 85 6.63 3.45 5.38
C GLU A 85 6.39 2.44 6.51
N LEU A 86 5.35 1.61 6.40
CA LEU A 86 5.05 0.59 7.41
C LEU A 86 6.16 -0.46 7.47
N VAL A 87 6.58 -1.00 6.32
CA VAL A 87 7.66 -2.01 6.25
C VAL A 87 8.96 -1.43 6.78
N ALA A 88 9.29 -0.18 6.42
CA ALA A 88 10.51 0.48 6.89
C ALA A 88 10.57 0.68 8.42
N ARG A 89 9.43 0.63 9.11
CA ARG A 89 9.33 0.75 10.59
C ARG A 89 9.32 -0.59 11.30
N ILE A 90 9.28 -1.72 10.58
CA ILE A 90 9.29 -3.06 11.19
C ILE A 90 10.74 -3.47 11.41
N ASP A 91 11.12 -3.62 12.68
CA ASP A 91 12.47 -4.02 13.07
C ASP A 91 12.88 -5.36 12.43
N GLY A 92 14.04 -5.35 11.79
CA GLY A 92 14.61 -6.53 11.13
C GLY A 92 14.07 -6.84 9.74
N ALA A 93 12.98 -6.22 9.29
CA ALA A 93 12.53 -6.36 7.91
C ALA A 93 13.54 -5.72 6.94
N ILE A 94 13.69 -6.29 5.75
CA ILE A 94 14.50 -5.73 4.66
C ILE A 94 13.52 -5.08 3.66
N PRO A 95 13.26 -3.76 3.74
CA PRO A 95 12.34 -3.08 2.84
C PRO A 95 12.89 -3.06 1.40
N VAL A 96 12.01 -3.31 0.42
CA VAL A 96 12.32 -3.19 -1.01
C VAL A 96 11.29 -2.28 -1.67
N ASP A 97 11.74 -1.16 -2.22
CA ASP A 97 10.89 -0.26 -3.01
C ASP A 97 10.51 -0.90 -4.35
N ILE A 98 9.22 -0.85 -4.65
CA ILE A 98 8.63 -1.36 -5.89
C ILE A 98 8.08 -0.19 -6.70
N ASP A 99 8.47 -0.10 -7.97
CA ASP A 99 7.94 0.91 -8.91
C ASP A 99 6.55 0.52 -9.43
N HIS A 100 6.35 -0.77 -9.69
CA HIS A 100 5.12 -1.31 -10.24
C HIS A 100 4.69 -2.56 -9.47
N LEU A 101 3.52 -2.50 -8.83
CA LEU A 101 2.99 -3.61 -8.01
C LEU A 101 2.94 -4.96 -8.77
N ARG A 102 2.71 -4.93 -10.08
CA ARG A 102 2.70 -6.13 -10.93
C ARG A 102 4.05 -6.86 -10.92
N ASP A 103 5.14 -6.11 -10.97
CA ASP A 103 6.49 -6.69 -10.96
C ASP A 103 6.88 -7.15 -9.55
N GLY A 104 6.44 -6.43 -8.52
CA GLY A 104 6.56 -6.87 -7.13
C GLY A 104 5.84 -8.20 -6.86
N LEU A 105 4.60 -8.36 -7.33
CA LEU A 105 3.85 -9.61 -7.19
C LEU A 105 4.53 -10.79 -7.92
N ARG A 106 5.02 -10.56 -9.14
CA ARG A 106 5.82 -11.57 -9.87
C ARG A 106 7.10 -11.92 -9.11
N ALA A 107 7.80 -10.93 -8.56
CA ALA A 107 9.02 -11.13 -7.78
C ALA A 107 8.77 -12.01 -6.53
N VAL A 108 7.65 -11.83 -5.83
CA VAL A 108 7.27 -12.73 -4.73
C VAL A 108 7.00 -14.14 -5.25
N SER A 109 6.24 -14.25 -6.35
CA SER A 109 5.87 -15.52 -6.98
C SER A 109 7.09 -16.37 -7.38
N VAL A 110 8.15 -15.75 -7.91
CA VAL A 110 9.37 -16.44 -8.33
C VAL A 110 10.45 -16.54 -7.25
N GLY A 111 10.23 -15.98 -6.05
CA GLY A 111 11.17 -16.11 -4.93
C GLY A 111 12.24 -15.04 -4.80
N THR A 112 12.23 -14.01 -5.65
CA THR A 112 13.16 -12.87 -5.51
C THR A 112 12.73 -11.88 -4.43
N LEU A 113 11.46 -11.92 -4.01
CA LEU A 113 10.96 -11.31 -2.77
C LEU A 113 10.33 -12.37 -1.87
N ASP A 114 10.35 -12.13 -0.57
CA ASP A 114 9.73 -13.03 0.40
C ASP A 114 8.24 -12.73 0.59
N GLY A 115 7.87 -11.46 0.51
CA GLY A 115 6.48 -11.00 0.49
C GLY A 115 6.35 -9.59 -0.05
N ILE A 116 5.12 -9.16 -0.26
CA ILE A 116 4.78 -7.79 -0.65
C ILE A 116 3.59 -7.30 0.18
N LEU A 117 3.73 -6.11 0.75
CA LEU A 117 2.67 -5.45 1.50
C LEU A 117 1.93 -4.47 0.59
N VAL A 118 0.63 -4.67 0.43
CA VAL A 118 -0.23 -3.88 -0.48
C VAL A 118 -1.66 -3.85 0.06
N ASP A 119 -2.49 -2.92 -0.42
CA ASP A 119 -3.94 -2.99 -0.17
C ASP A 119 -4.51 -4.35 -0.62
N ASN A 120 -5.36 -4.95 0.21
CA ASN A 120 -5.91 -6.29 0.00
C ASN A 120 -6.69 -6.39 -1.32
N TRP A 121 -7.52 -5.40 -1.64
CA TRP A 121 -8.34 -5.43 -2.86
C TRP A 121 -7.47 -5.28 -4.10
N VAL A 122 -6.52 -4.34 -4.06
CA VAL A 122 -5.54 -4.16 -5.14
C VAL A 122 -4.73 -5.43 -5.36
N GLY A 123 -4.21 -6.03 -4.29
CA GLY A 123 -3.41 -7.25 -4.36
C GLY A 123 -4.19 -8.44 -4.93
N LEU A 124 -5.39 -8.71 -4.40
CA LEU A 124 -6.25 -9.80 -4.91
C LEU A 124 -6.61 -9.61 -6.38
N HIS A 125 -6.97 -8.38 -6.77
CA HIS A 125 -7.31 -8.06 -8.15
C HIS A 125 -6.13 -8.29 -9.10
N LEU A 126 -4.95 -7.79 -8.75
CA LEU A 126 -3.75 -7.95 -9.58
C LEU A 126 -3.29 -9.41 -9.66
N ILE A 127 -3.33 -10.17 -8.56
CA ILE A 127 -3.01 -11.61 -8.56
C ILE A 127 -3.92 -12.36 -9.53
N GLN A 128 -5.23 -12.07 -9.48
CA GLN A 128 -6.20 -12.68 -10.40
C GLN A 128 -5.94 -12.27 -11.86
N GLN A 129 -5.68 -10.99 -12.14
CA GLN A 129 -5.39 -10.51 -13.50
C GLN A 129 -4.10 -11.10 -14.08
N LEU A 130 -3.08 -11.31 -13.25
CA LEU A 130 -1.79 -11.84 -13.66
C LEU A 130 -1.79 -13.38 -13.77
N GLY A 131 -2.85 -14.06 -13.31
CA GLY A 131 -2.92 -15.53 -13.31
C GLY A 131 -1.90 -16.17 -12.35
N ILE A 132 -1.58 -15.49 -11.24
CA ILE A 132 -0.62 -16.00 -10.26
C ILE A 132 -1.36 -16.88 -9.25
N GLU A 133 -1.05 -18.17 -9.21
CA GLU A 133 -1.77 -19.14 -8.35
C GLU A 133 -1.04 -19.49 -7.05
N ASN A 134 0.26 -19.15 -6.98
CA ASN A 134 1.11 -19.53 -5.86
C ASN A 134 1.28 -18.44 -4.79
N LEU A 135 0.41 -17.42 -4.78
CA LEU A 135 0.41 -16.36 -3.77
C LEU A 135 -0.86 -16.42 -2.94
N THR A 136 -0.72 -16.19 -1.64
CA THR A 136 -1.83 -16.22 -0.69
C THR A 136 -1.71 -15.10 0.35
N PRO A 137 -2.84 -14.51 0.80
CA PRO A 137 -2.85 -13.64 1.96
C PRO A 137 -2.67 -14.44 3.27
N PRO A 138 -2.29 -13.79 4.39
CA PRO A 138 -2.42 -14.39 5.71
C PRO A 138 -3.89 -14.50 6.12
N PRO A 139 -4.18 -15.23 7.22
CA PRO A 139 -5.47 -15.15 7.89
C PRO A 139 -5.89 -13.68 8.15
N PRO A 140 -7.19 -13.33 8.08
CA PRO A 140 -7.65 -11.95 8.22
C PRO A 140 -7.23 -11.24 9.52
N ALA A 141 -7.00 -11.98 10.60
CA ALA A 141 -6.56 -11.44 11.89
C ALA A 141 -5.17 -10.80 11.84
N ASN A 142 -4.36 -11.09 10.81
CA ASN A 142 -2.99 -10.63 10.70
C ASN A 142 -2.79 -9.50 9.66
N ARG A 143 -3.87 -8.86 9.22
CA ARG A 143 -3.80 -7.75 8.26
C ARG A 143 -3.69 -6.41 8.98
N TRP A 144 -3.02 -5.45 8.35
CA TRP A 144 -2.73 -4.13 8.93
C TRP A 144 -3.80 -3.12 8.54
N ARG A 145 -4.40 -2.48 9.54
CA ARG A 145 -5.39 -1.42 9.35
C ARG A 145 -4.80 -0.10 9.81
N PRO A 146 -4.75 0.94 8.97
CA PRO A 146 -4.32 2.26 9.43
C PRO A 146 -5.29 2.76 10.51
N ALA A 147 -4.76 3.37 11.57
CA ALA A 147 -5.59 3.98 12.59
C ALA A 147 -6.40 5.14 11.98
N HIS A 148 -7.72 5.09 12.10
CA HIS A 148 -8.59 6.19 11.69
C HIS A 148 -8.52 7.31 12.74
N HIS A 149 -7.46 8.13 12.72
CA HIS A 149 -7.45 9.38 13.47
C HIS A 149 -8.21 10.45 12.68
N VAL A 150 -9.52 10.54 12.93
CA VAL A 150 -10.27 11.77 12.60
C VAL A 150 -10.14 12.68 13.82
N SER A 151 -9.06 13.46 13.87
CA SER A 151 -9.01 14.60 14.80
C SER A 151 -9.96 15.66 14.27
N ARG A 152 -11.15 15.70 14.84
CA ARG A 152 -12.12 16.79 14.62
C ARG A 152 -11.49 18.10 15.12
N CYS A 153 -11.36 19.09 14.24
CA CYS A 153 -11.36 20.50 14.62
C CYS A 153 -12.76 21.06 14.43
#